data_AF-A0A198UGQ4-F1
#
_entry.id   AF-A0A198UGQ4-F1
#
_cell.length_a   1.000
_cell.length_b   1.000
_cell.length_c   1.000
_cell.angle_alpha   90.00
_cell.angle_beta   90.00
_cell.angle_gamma   90.00
#
_symmetry.space_group_name_H-M   'P 1'
#
loop_
_entity.id
_entity.type
_entity.pdbx_description
1 polymer ?
#
loop_
_entity_poly.entity_id
_entity_poly.type
_entity_poly.pdbx_seq_one_letter_code
_entity_poly.pdbx_strand_id
1 'polypeptide(L)'
;MLKKLFKLKNAIKDDVKAVLARDPAARSQMEVLLTYPGIHARIMHRGAHYLWNLDHKFMARALSHFSRCTTGIEIHPAAKIGKRFFIDHGMGVVIGETAEIGDDVTLYHGVTLGGVSWEKGAKRHPTLGNNVVVGAGAKILGGFRVGDDAKIGSNAVVVKTVPAGATMVGSAARMVVKHKQEQISTKHHAQSEELFNAYGLKPDSKDPVASSIAALLAHIQERDKQICELTAAVKKLDPNFNPQGIKSLCKDDLDVFDGEGLELDYHI
;
A
#
# COMPACT_ATOMS: atom_id res chain seq x y z
N MET A 1 6.68 -36.47 -21.81
CA MET A 1 5.69 -36.34 -20.70
C MET A 1 6.35 -36.54 -19.32
N LEU A 2 7.06 -37.65 -19.10
CA LEU A 2 7.68 -38.01 -17.81
C LEU A 2 8.64 -36.97 -17.20
N LYS A 3 9.56 -36.40 -18.01
CA LYS A 3 10.52 -35.37 -17.56
C LYS A 3 9.85 -34.09 -17.03
N LYS A 4 8.72 -33.68 -17.65
CA LYS A 4 7.94 -32.52 -17.21
C LYS A 4 7.25 -32.80 -15.87
N LEU A 5 6.71 -34.02 -15.71
CA LEU A 5 6.10 -34.46 -14.45
C LEU A 5 7.11 -34.47 -13.31
N PHE A 6 8.32 -34.95 -13.57
CA PHE A 6 9.41 -34.96 -12.59
C PHE A 6 9.86 -33.55 -12.20
N LYS A 7 9.99 -32.65 -13.18
CA LYS A 7 10.29 -31.24 -12.95
C LYS A 7 9.21 -30.55 -12.10
N LEU A 8 7.93 -30.84 -12.36
CA LEU A 8 6.82 -30.30 -11.58
C LEU A 8 6.83 -30.83 -10.15
N LYS A 9 7.03 -32.14 -9.96
CA LYS A 9 7.14 -32.75 -8.63
C LYS A 9 8.26 -32.12 -7.80
N ASN A 10 9.44 -31.91 -8.41
CA ASN A 10 10.56 -31.25 -7.74
C ASN A 10 10.23 -29.80 -7.40
N ALA A 11 9.59 -29.07 -8.31
CA ALA A 11 9.18 -27.69 -8.04
C ALA A 11 8.19 -27.59 -6.87
N ILE A 12 7.21 -28.49 -6.78
CA ILE A 12 6.27 -28.53 -5.65
C ILE A 12 7.01 -28.86 -4.35
N LYS A 13 7.95 -29.80 -4.38
CA LYS A 13 8.79 -30.14 -3.22
C LYS A 13 9.60 -28.93 -2.74
N ASP A 14 10.16 -28.16 -3.67
CA ASP A 14 10.92 -26.94 -3.35
C ASP A 14 10.00 -25.85 -2.78
N ASP A 15 8.80 -25.67 -3.33
CA ASP A 15 7.80 -24.73 -2.83
C ASP A 15 7.37 -25.10 -1.39
N VAL A 16 7.08 -26.37 -1.11
CA VAL A 16 6.72 -26.86 0.25
C VAL A 16 7.88 -26.67 1.24
N LYS A 17 9.12 -26.94 0.82
CA LYS A 17 10.31 -26.69 1.66
C LYS A 17 10.48 -25.21 1.97
N ALA A 18 10.20 -24.33 1.01
CA ALA A 18 10.29 -22.90 1.21
C ALA A 18 9.27 -22.41 2.25
N VAL A 19 8.04 -22.96 2.24
CA VAL A 19 7.03 -22.68 3.28
C VAL A 19 7.55 -23.11 4.65
N LEU A 20 8.00 -24.36 4.79
CA LEU A 20 8.51 -24.87 6.08
C LEU A 20 9.69 -24.09 6.64
N ALA A 21 10.51 -23.49 5.77
CA ALA A 21 11.64 -22.68 6.18
C ALA A 21 11.27 -21.24 6.58
N ARG A 22 10.14 -20.71 6.07
CA ARG A 22 9.74 -19.30 6.23
C ARG A 22 8.56 -19.10 7.17
N ASP A 23 7.72 -20.10 7.35
CA ASP A 23 6.59 -20.07 8.28
C ASP A 23 6.91 -20.90 9.53
N PRO A 24 7.15 -20.25 10.69
CA PRO A 24 7.39 -20.93 11.95
C PRO A 24 6.22 -21.81 12.43
N ALA A 25 5.00 -21.59 11.95
CA ALA A 25 3.82 -22.38 12.32
C ALA A 25 3.70 -23.68 11.52
N ALA A 26 4.43 -23.83 10.43
CA ALA A 26 4.37 -25.01 9.58
C ALA A 26 5.08 -26.21 10.23
N ARG A 27 4.34 -27.24 10.64
CA ARG A 27 4.91 -28.37 11.41
C ARG A 27 5.34 -29.54 10.54
N SER A 28 4.71 -29.74 9.38
CA SER A 28 4.99 -30.89 8.50
C SER A 28 4.72 -30.62 7.03
N GLN A 29 5.40 -31.36 6.15
CA GLN A 29 5.17 -31.28 4.70
C GLN A 29 3.74 -31.64 4.30
N MET A 30 3.14 -32.62 4.99
CA MET A 30 1.78 -33.08 4.70
C MET A 30 0.76 -32.01 5.07
N GLU A 31 0.93 -31.37 6.23
CA GLU A 31 0.11 -30.22 6.64
C GLU A 31 0.20 -29.12 5.60
N VAL A 32 1.42 -28.69 5.23
CA VAL A 32 1.61 -27.64 4.22
C VAL A 32 0.93 -27.98 2.90
N LEU A 33 1.06 -29.22 2.42
CA LEU A 33 0.47 -29.62 1.16
C LEU A 33 -1.07 -29.65 1.20
N LEU A 34 -1.67 -30.00 2.33
CA LEU A 34 -3.12 -30.21 2.45
C LEU A 34 -3.88 -28.97 2.91
N THR A 35 -3.26 -28.08 3.68
CA THR A 35 -3.97 -26.97 4.34
C THR A 35 -3.53 -25.57 3.91
N TYR A 36 -2.44 -25.43 3.15
CA TYR A 36 -1.95 -24.09 2.77
C TYR A 36 -2.54 -23.62 1.43
N PRO A 37 -3.43 -22.60 1.43
CA PRO A 37 -4.06 -22.11 0.20
C PRO A 37 -3.04 -21.53 -0.79
N GLY A 38 -1.93 -20.98 -0.30
CA GLY A 38 -0.83 -20.48 -1.14
C GLY A 38 -0.19 -21.58 -2.00
N ILE A 39 -0.01 -22.78 -1.45
CA ILE A 39 0.51 -23.94 -2.19
C ILE A 39 -0.52 -24.40 -3.23
N HIS A 40 -1.79 -24.50 -2.86
CA HIS A 40 -2.86 -24.90 -3.77
C HIS A 40 -2.97 -23.92 -4.96
N ALA A 41 -2.99 -22.62 -4.70
CA ALA A 41 -3.02 -21.59 -5.73
C ALA A 41 -1.77 -21.65 -6.62
N ARG A 42 -0.59 -21.90 -6.06
CA ARG A 42 0.65 -22.04 -6.84
C ARG A 42 0.59 -23.24 -7.79
N ILE A 43 0.11 -24.39 -7.32
CA ILE A 43 -0.04 -25.60 -8.14
C ILE A 43 -1.05 -25.36 -9.27
N MET A 44 -2.23 -24.84 -8.95
CA MET A 44 -3.26 -24.53 -9.94
C MET A 44 -2.78 -23.49 -10.97
N HIS A 45 -2.06 -22.46 -10.53
CA HIS A 45 -1.43 -21.50 -11.44
C HIS A 45 -0.45 -22.17 -12.40
N ARG A 46 0.40 -23.11 -11.95
CA ARG A 46 1.33 -23.82 -12.86
C ARG A 46 0.55 -24.56 -13.97
N GLY A 47 -0.59 -25.16 -13.63
CA GLY A 47 -1.51 -25.77 -14.59
C GLY A 47 -2.16 -24.74 -15.54
N ALA A 48 -2.69 -23.65 -14.99
CA ALA A 48 -3.32 -22.59 -15.77
C ALA A 48 -2.34 -21.89 -16.72
N HIS A 49 -1.13 -21.59 -16.24
CA HIS A 49 -0.04 -21.02 -17.03
C HIS A 49 0.40 -21.95 -18.16
N TYR A 50 0.44 -23.27 -17.89
CA TYR A 50 0.72 -24.24 -18.93
C TYR A 50 -0.35 -24.24 -20.03
N LEU A 51 -1.64 -24.28 -19.65
CA LEU A 51 -2.76 -24.19 -20.60
C LEU A 51 -2.74 -22.87 -21.38
N TRP A 52 -2.42 -21.76 -20.71
CA TRP A 52 -2.31 -20.45 -21.34
C TRP A 52 -1.25 -20.44 -22.45
N ASN A 53 -0.09 -21.06 -22.21
CA ASN A 53 0.99 -21.12 -23.20
C ASN A 53 0.73 -22.14 -24.33
N LEU A 54 -0.26 -23.01 -24.18
CA LEU A 54 -0.79 -23.88 -25.24
C LEU A 54 -1.96 -23.24 -26.02
N ASP A 55 -2.21 -21.95 -25.80
CA ASP A 55 -3.30 -21.17 -26.40
C ASP A 55 -4.72 -21.59 -25.97
N HIS A 56 -4.85 -22.48 -24.97
CA HIS A 56 -6.14 -22.82 -24.35
C HIS A 56 -6.57 -21.75 -23.32
N LYS A 57 -6.74 -20.51 -23.78
CA LYS A 57 -6.95 -19.32 -22.92
C LYS A 57 -8.19 -19.42 -22.03
N PHE A 58 -9.29 -19.94 -22.58
CA PHE A 58 -10.54 -20.11 -21.83
C PHE A 58 -10.37 -21.09 -20.66
N MET A 59 -9.79 -22.27 -20.92
CA MET A 59 -9.52 -23.27 -19.87
C MET A 59 -8.53 -22.76 -18.82
N ALA A 60 -7.49 -22.02 -19.26
CA ALA A 60 -6.55 -21.38 -18.35
C ALA A 60 -7.24 -20.38 -17.42
N ARG A 61 -8.14 -19.55 -17.95
CA ARG A 61 -8.95 -18.61 -17.16
C ARG A 61 -9.91 -19.32 -16.23
N ALA A 62 -10.62 -20.35 -16.70
CA ALA A 62 -11.53 -21.14 -15.87
C ALA A 62 -10.82 -21.75 -14.66
N LEU A 63 -9.63 -22.34 -14.86
CA LEU A 63 -8.81 -22.90 -13.77
C LEU A 63 -8.31 -21.81 -12.80
N SER A 64 -7.88 -20.65 -13.31
CA SER A 64 -7.50 -19.50 -12.47
C SER A 64 -8.68 -18.99 -11.62
N HIS A 65 -9.89 -18.93 -12.19
CA HIS A 65 -11.10 -18.56 -11.45
C HIS A 65 -11.49 -19.61 -10.41
N PHE A 66 -11.38 -20.90 -10.74
CA PHE A 66 -11.60 -21.96 -9.75
C PHE A 66 -10.61 -21.89 -8.58
N SER A 67 -9.32 -21.62 -8.87
CA SER A 67 -8.30 -21.36 -7.85
C SER A 67 -8.70 -20.18 -6.95
N ARG A 68 -9.15 -19.07 -7.55
CA ARG A 68 -9.66 -17.90 -6.81
C ARG A 68 -10.83 -18.26 -5.89
N CYS A 69 -11.81 -19.04 -6.37
CA CYS A 69 -12.97 -19.43 -5.56
C CYS A 69 -12.61 -20.31 -4.36
N THR A 70 -11.62 -21.19 -4.52
CA THR A 70 -11.24 -22.17 -3.48
C THR A 70 -10.20 -21.64 -2.50
N THR A 71 -9.36 -20.69 -2.91
CA THR A 71 -8.22 -20.19 -2.10
C THR A 71 -8.32 -18.71 -1.73
N GLY A 72 -9.18 -17.93 -2.39
CA GLY A 72 -9.21 -16.47 -2.26
C GLY A 72 -8.02 -15.75 -2.92
N ILE A 73 -7.14 -16.48 -3.63
CA ILE A 73 -5.95 -15.96 -4.32
C ILE A 73 -6.24 -15.89 -5.82
N GLU A 74 -6.15 -14.70 -6.39
CA GLU A 74 -6.32 -14.46 -7.82
C GLU A 74 -4.96 -14.31 -8.51
N ILE A 75 -4.62 -15.24 -9.41
CA ILE A 75 -3.40 -15.18 -10.20
C ILE A 75 -3.77 -15.32 -11.67
N HIS A 76 -3.48 -14.30 -12.46
CA HIS A 76 -3.73 -14.37 -13.90
C HIS A 76 -2.85 -15.46 -14.54
N PRO A 77 -3.38 -16.31 -15.45
CA PRO A 77 -2.62 -17.43 -16.02
C PRO A 77 -1.34 -17.01 -16.76
N ALA A 78 -1.30 -15.80 -17.31
CA ALA A 78 -0.13 -15.28 -18.03
C ALA A 78 1.02 -14.82 -17.12
N ALA A 79 0.77 -14.63 -15.82
CA ALA A 79 1.78 -14.14 -14.89
C ALA A 79 3.00 -15.08 -14.85
N LYS A 80 4.19 -14.50 -14.83
CA LYS A 80 5.44 -15.27 -14.77
C LYS A 80 5.91 -15.29 -13.32
N ILE A 81 6.07 -16.49 -12.76
CA ILE A 81 6.41 -16.67 -11.35
C ILE A 81 7.57 -17.65 -11.24
N GLY A 82 8.63 -17.21 -10.56
CA GLY A 82 9.83 -17.97 -10.25
C GLY A 82 9.62 -19.14 -9.29
N LYS A 83 10.73 -19.64 -8.75
CA LYS A 83 10.79 -20.78 -7.84
C LYS A 83 10.59 -20.33 -6.39
N ARG A 84 10.09 -21.24 -5.53
CA ARG A 84 9.99 -21.01 -4.08
C ARG A 84 9.21 -19.74 -3.75
N PHE A 85 8.19 -19.48 -4.57
CA PHE A 85 7.25 -18.38 -4.38
C PHE A 85 6.31 -18.75 -3.25
N PHE A 86 6.29 -17.94 -2.20
CA PHE A 86 5.50 -18.18 -1.02
C PHE A 86 4.37 -17.15 -0.93
N ILE A 87 3.13 -17.64 -0.78
CA ILE A 87 1.97 -16.82 -0.46
C ILE A 87 1.49 -17.24 0.91
N ASP A 88 1.66 -16.37 1.90
CA ASP A 88 1.26 -16.62 3.27
C ASP A 88 -0.14 -16.06 3.54
N HIS A 89 -0.99 -16.88 4.16
CA HIS A 89 -2.45 -16.72 4.34
C HIS A 89 -3.27 -16.54 3.03
N GLY A 90 -2.84 -15.67 2.13
CA GLY A 90 -3.24 -15.59 0.73
C GLY A 90 -4.57 -14.92 0.41
N MET A 91 -5.51 -14.84 1.36
CA MET A 91 -6.83 -14.24 1.10
C MET A 91 -6.71 -12.83 0.50
N GLY A 92 -7.36 -12.58 -0.64
CA GLY A 92 -7.39 -11.28 -1.30
C GLY A 92 -6.09 -10.90 -2.02
N VAL A 93 -5.16 -11.83 -2.23
CA VAL A 93 -4.00 -11.60 -3.10
C VAL A 93 -4.46 -11.54 -4.56
N VAL A 94 -3.99 -10.53 -5.29
CA VAL A 94 -4.30 -10.33 -6.72
C VAL A 94 -3.01 -10.09 -7.51
N ILE A 95 -2.74 -10.96 -8.47
CA ILE A 95 -1.56 -10.91 -9.35
C ILE A 95 -2.01 -10.80 -10.79
N GLY A 96 -1.71 -9.66 -11.42
CA GLY A 96 -2.19 -9.36 -12.76
C GLY A 96 -1.40 -10.01 -13.90
N GLU A 97 -1.93 -9.85 -15.11
CA GLU A 97 -1.54 -10.56 -16.33
C GLU A 97 -0.07 -10.46 -16.71
N THR A 98 0.49 -9.26 -16.65
CA THR A 98 1.88 -9.00 -17.08
C THR A 98 2.83 -8.95 -15.89
N ALA A 99 2.42 -9.45 -14.73
CA ALA A 99 3.27 -9.49 -13.55
C ALA A 99 4.41 -10.50 -13.75
N GLU A 100 5.59 -10.10 -13.29
CA GLU A 100 6.78 -10.95 -13.26
C GLU A 100 7.29 -11.02 -11.83
N ILE A 101 7.46 -12.23 -11.30
CA ILE A 101 7.86 -12.46 -9.92
C ILE A 101 9.11 -13.34 -9.95
N GLY A 102 10.19 -12.85 -9.34
CA GLY A 102 11.46 -13.56 -9.19
C GLY A 102 11.39 -14.81 -8.31
N ASP A 103 12.55 -15.37 -8.05
CA ASP A 103 12.70 -16.50 -7.13
C ASP A 103 12.62 -16.01 -5.68
N ASP A 104 12.15 -16.89 -4.78
CA ASP A 104 12.16 -16.66 -3.33
C ASP A 104 11.34 -15.47 -2.83
N VAL A 105 10.40 -14.99 -3.63
CA VAL A 105 9.47 -13.91 -3.23
C VAL A 105 8.43 -14.43 -2.25
N THR A 106 8.10 -13.62 -1.25
CA THR A 106 7.02 -13.86 -0.28
C THR A 106 5.98 -12.77 -0.36
N LEU A 107 4.71 -13.13 -0.56
CA LEU A 107 3.57 -12.21 -0.45
C LEU A 107 2.68 -12.63 0.73
N TYR A 108 2.21 -11.66 1.51
CA TYR A 108 1.16 -11.88 2.50
C TYR A 108 -0.24 -11.64 1.90
N HIS A 109 -1.28 -11.92 2.69
CA HIS A 109 -2.68 -11.70 2.30
C HIS A 109 -2.95 -10.25 1.85
N GLY A 110 -3.95 -10.06 0.99
CA GLY A 110 -4.41 -8.73 0.53
C GLY A 110 -3.45 -7.96 -0.37
N VAL A 111 -2.32 -8.57 -0.77
CA VAL A 111 -1.35 -7.94 -1.67
C VAL A 111 -1.92 -7.82 -3.08
N THR A 112 -1.70 -6.68 -3.73
CA THR A 112 -2.07 -6.47 -5.14
C THR A 112 -0.86 -6.10 -5.98
N LEU A 113 -0.60 -6.89 -7.02
CA LEU A 113 0.32 -6.57 -8.11
C LEU A 113 -0.52 -6.12 -9.31
N GLY A 114 -0.90 -4.84 -9.29
CA GLY A 114 -1.92 -4.25 -10.16
C GLY A 114 -1.34 -3.46 -11.32
N GLY A 115 -2.19 -3.20 -12.31
CA GLY A 115 -1.84 -2.35 -13.45
C GLY A 115 -2.50 -0.98 -13.38
N VAL A 116 -1.81 0.02 -13.94
CA VAL A 116 -2.29 1.42 -14.02
C VAL A 116 -2.57 1.90 -15.45
N SER A 117 -2.22 1.10 -16.46
CA SER A 117 -2.45 1.40 -17.89
C SER A 117 -3.61 0.59 -18.46
N TRP A 118 -4.35 1.23 -19.37
CA TRP A 118 -5.48 0.65 -20.12
C TRP A 118 -5.05 0.02 -21.45
N GLU A 119 -3.78 0.19 -21.84
CA GLU A 119 -3.24 -0.35 -23.08
C GLU A 119 -3.18 -1.88 -23.04
N LYS A 120 -3.84 -2.52 -24.01
CA LYS A 120 -3.87 -3.99 -24.11
C LYS A 120 -2.53 -4.51 -24.63
N GLY A 121 -2.01 -5.54 -23.98
CA GLY A 121 -0.77 -6.21 -24.38
C GLY A 121 0.53 -5.57 -23.88
N ALA A 122 0.48 -4.32 -23.40
CA ALA A 122 1.65 -3.66 -22.82
C ALA A 122 1.96 -4.13 -21.38
N LYS A 123 3.23 -4.02 -20.98
CA LYS A 123 3.66 -4.26 -19.59
C LYS A 123 3.03 -3.19 -18.69
N ARG A 124 2.14 -3.62 -17.79
CA ARG A 124 1.36 -2.74 -16.91
C ARG A 124 1.39 -3.16 -15.45
N HIS A 125 1.79 -4.39 -15.15
CA HIS A 125 1.93 -4.93 -13.80
C HIS A 125 3.42 -5.00 -13.39
N PRO A 126 3.72 -5.01 -12.09
CA PRO A 126 5.09 -4.89 -11.62
C PRO A 126 5.95 -6.12 -11.92
N THR A 127 7.27 -5.89 -11.87
CA THR A 127 8.29 -6.93 -11.85
C THR A 127 8.94 -6.96 -10.48
N LEU A 128 8.77 -8.03 -9.72
CA LEU A 128 9.45 -8.24 -8.45
C LEU A 128 10.75 -9.00 -8.68
N GLY A 129 11.85 -8.47 -8.13
CA GLY A 129 13.14 -9.14 -8.07
C GLY A 129 13.14 -10.40 -7.19
N ASN A 130 14.32 -10.97 -6.99
CA ASN A 130 14.49 -12.13 -6.11
C ASN A 130 14.42 -11.73 -4.64
N ASN A 131 14.00 -12.65 -3.77
CA ASN A 131 13.94 -12.47 -2.31
C ASN A 131 13.07 -11.29 -1.84
N VAL A 132 12.20 -10.74 -2.69
CA VAL A 132 11.33 -9.62 -2.32
C VAL A 132 10.29 -10.10 -1.31
N VAL A 133 10.07 -9.32 -0.26
CA VAL A 133 9.01 -9.57 0.73
C VAL A 133 7.98 -8.46 0.65
N VAL A 134 6.71 -8.82 0.44
CA VAL A 134 5.61 -7.88 0.34
C VAL A 134 4.61 -8.13 1.45
N GLY A 135 4.56 -7.19 2.40
CA GLY A 135 3.72 -7.21 3.59
C GLY A 135 2.23 -7.17 3.27
N ALA A 136 1.43 -7.55 4.27
CA ALA A 136 0.00 -7.73 4.13
C ALA A 136 -0.69 -6.46 3.62
N GLY A 137 -1.62 -6.60 2.67
CA GLY A 137 -2.43 -5.51 2.16
C GLY A 137 -1.70 -4.53 1.23
N ALA A 138 -0.39 -4.69 0.98
CA ALA A 138 0.37 -3.76 0.14
C ALA A 138 -0.11 -3.75 -1.32
N LYS A 139 0.01 -2.61 -1.99
CA LYS A 139 -0.40 -2.39 -3.37
C LYS A 139 0.80 -1.93 -4.18
N ILE A 140 1.22 -2.71 -5.15
CA ILE A 140 2.31 -2.37 -6.08
C ILE A 140 1.67 -2.21 -7.46
N LEU A 141 1.61 -0.97 -7.94
CA LEU A 141 0.74 -0.61 -9.06
C LEU A 141 1.57 0.00 -10.20
N GLY A 142 1.71 -0.73 -11.31
CA GLY A 142 2.38 -0.25 -12.52
C GLY A 142 3.50 -1.15 -13.03
N GLY A 143 3.91 -0.91 -14.29
CA GLY A 143 4.87 -1.72 -15.04
C GLY A 143 6.34 -1.51 -14.70
N PHE A 144 6.69 -1.24 -13.44
CA PHE A 144 8.06 -0.97 -13.01
C PHE A 144 8.69 -2.15 -12.24
N ARG A 145 9.99 -2.05 -11.95
CA ARG A 145 10.74 -3.06 -11.20
C ARG A 145 10.84 -2.71 -9.71
N VAL A 146 10.64 -3.71 -8.87
CA VAL A 146 11.07 -3.74 -7.47
C VAL A 146 12.35 -4.57 -7.41
N GLY A 147 13.44 -3.97 -6.92
CA GLY A 147 14.76 -4.58 -6.89
C GLY A 147 14.84 -5.83 -6.01
N ASP A 148 15.91 -6.59 -6.19
CA ASP A 148 16.16 -7.80 -5.40
C ASP A 148 16.32 -7.45 -3.91
N ASP A 149 15.94 -8.36 -3.01
CA ASP A 149 16.00 -8.21 -1.54
C ASP A 149 15.20 -7.02 -0.97
N ALA A 150 14.36 -6.36 -1.78
CA ALA A 150 13.51 -5.27 -1.33
C ALA A 150 12.39 -5.75 -0.41
N LYS A 151 11.98 -4.88 0.52
CA LYS A 151 10.89 -5.14 1.48
C LYS A 151 9.82 -4.09 1.33
N ILE A 152 8.59 -4.52 1.11
CA ILE A 152 7.42 -3.64 1.03
C ILE A 152 6.61 -3.85 2.31
N GLY A 153 6.43 -2.78 3.09
CA GLY A 153 5.68 -2.81 4.34
C GLY A 153 4.20 -3.07 4.12
N SER A 154 3.54 -3.54 5.18
CA SER A 154 2.10 -3.78 5.15
C SER A 154 1.32 -2.50 4.81
N ASN A 155 0.27 -2.64 4.00
CA ASN A 155 -0.56 -1.55 3.46
C ASN A 155 0.22 -0.45 2.72
N ALA A 156 1.49 -0.67 2.39
CA ALA A 156 2.23 0.29 1.59
C ALA A 156 1.66 0.33 0.17
N VAL A 157 1.59 1.54 -0.41
CA VAL A 157 1.22 1.71 -1.81
C VAL A 157 2.45 2.20 -2.56
N VAL A 158 2.90 1.40 -3.51
CA VAL A 158 4.14 1.61 -4.25
C VAL A 158 3.78 1.82 -5.71
N VAL A 159 4.11 3.01 -6.22
CA VAL A 159 3.77 3.46 -7.58
C VAL A 159 5.02 3.86 -8.38
N LYS A 160 6.21 3.61 -7.85
CA LYS A 160 7.51 3.93 -8.45
C LYS A 160 8.52 2.80 -8.23
N THR A 161 9.53 2.75 -9.08
CA THR A 161 10.66 1.81 -8.98
C THR A 161 11.27 1.80 -7.58
N VAL A 162 11.62 0.61 -7.10
CA VAL A 162 12.22 0.40 -5.78
C VAL A 162 13.63 -0.17 -5.98
N PRO A 163 14.69 0.47 -5.43
CA PRO A 163 16.05 -0.07 -5.49
C PRO A 163 16.20 -1.43 -4.80
N ALA A 164 17.23 -2.19 -5.15
CA ALA A 164 17.54 -3.44 -4.46
C ALA A 164 17.88 -3.19 -2.97
N GLY A 165 17.46 -4.09 -2.08
CA GLY A 165 17.63 -4.00 -0.63
C GLY A 165 16.83 -2.89 0.06
N ALA A 166 16.12 -2.04 -0.69
CA ALA A 166 15.36 -0.93 -0.12
C ALA A 166 14.10 -1.43 0.62
N THR A 167 13.69 -0.68 1.63
CA THR A 167 12.44 -0.92 2.36
C THR A 167 11.45 0.21 2.11
N MET A 168 10.27 -0.11 1.58
CA MET A 168 9.20 0.84 1.30
C MET A 168 8.12 0.70 2.36
N VAL A 169 7.77 1.77 3.07
CA VAL A 169 6.69 1.80 4.06
C VAL A 169 5.74 2.95 3.78
N GLY A 170 4.53 2.89 4.34
CA GLY A 170 3.52 3.95 4.20
C GLY A 170 2.69 3.85 2.92
N SER A 171 1.47 4.37 2.99
CA SER A 171 0.53 4.40 1.87
C SER A 171 0.81 5.62 0.97
N ALA A 172 1.10 5.40 -0.30
CA ALA A 172 1.00 6.46 -1.31
C ALA A 172 -0.46 6.77 -1.64
N ALA A 173 -1.00 7.81 -0.99
CA ALA A 173 -1.91 8.81 -1.55
C ALA A 173 -2.06 9.92 -0.51
N ARG A 174 -2.00 11.20 -0.93
CA ARG A 174 -2.94 12.27 -0.53
C ARG A 174 -2.95 13.38 -1.58
N MET A 175 -4.15 13.84 -1.96
CA MET A 175 -4.42 15.27 -2.09
C MET A 175 -5.70 15.58 -1.31
N VAL A 176 -5.70 16.69 -0.59
CA VAL A 176 -6.75 17.16 0.31
C VAL A 176 -7.28 18.48 -0.25
N VAL A 177 -8.61 18.64 -0.35
CA VAL A 177 -9.23 19.97 -0.55
C VAL A 177 -10.38 20.15 0.46
N LYS A 178 -10.40 21.33 1.09
CA LYS A 178 -11.45 21.89 1.98
C LYS A 178 -11.49 23.40 1.77
N HIS A 179 -12.59 24.13 1.85
CA HIS A 179 -14.04 23.97 2.10
C HIS A 179 -14.60 25.33 1.60
N LYS A 180 -15.87 25.52 1.21
CA LYS A 180 -16.38 26.90 1.10
C LYS A 180 -17.70 27.04 1.85
N GLN A 181 -17.60 27.66 3.02
CA GLN A 181 -18.71 28.35 3.66
C GLN A 181 -18.80 29.73 3.03
N GLU A 182 -19.94 30.02 2.41
CA GLU A 182 -20.57 31.34 2.43
C GLU A 182 -22.05 31.14 2.06
N GLN A 183 -22.92 31.49 3.00
CA GLN A 183 -24.36 31.66 2.80
C GLN A 183 -24.56 33.00 2.04
N ILE A 184 -25.56 33.29 1.20
CA ILE A 184 -27.01 33.30 1.45
C ILE A 184 -27.80 33.48 0.12
N SER A 185 -28.87 32.67 -0.06
CA SER A 185 -30.11 32.87 -0.87
C SER A 185 -30.01 32.94 -2.41
N THR A 186 -30.91 32.38 -3.23
CA THR A 186 -32.36 32.10 -3.12
C THR A 186 -32.77 30.85 -3.92
N LYS A 187 -33.83 30.17 -3.44
CA LYS A 187 -34.66 29.10 -4.05
C LYS A 187 -34.44 28.81 -5.55
N HIS A 188 -34.21 27.53 -5.90
CA HIS A 188 -35.14 26.65 -6.65
C HIS A 188 -34.48 25.33 -7.14
N HIS A 189 -35.24 24.23 -6.98
CA HIS A 189 -35.20 22.93 -7.70
C HIS A 189 -34.20 21.81 -7.35
N ALA A 190 -34.80 20.78 -6.73
CA ALA A 190 -34.88 19.37 -7.16
C ALA A 190 -33.70 18.39 -6.95
N GLN A 191 -33.99 17.40 -6.09
CA GLN A 191 -33.47 16.03 -5.94
C GLN A 191 -32.50 15.50 -7.02
N SER A 192 -31.36 14.93 -6.60
CA SER A 192 -30.98 13.53 -6.95
C SER A 192 -29.63 13.08 -6.34
N GLU A 193 -29.68 11.89 -5.71
CA GLU A 193 -28.61 10.89 -5.43
C GLU A 193 -27.47 11.21 -4.42
N GLU A 194 -27.62 10.72 -3.18
CA GLU A 194 -26.49 10.37 -2.30
C GLU A 194 -25.76 9.14 -2.88
N LEU A 195 -24.77 9.39 -3.74
CA LEU A 195 -23.83 8.40 -4.26
C LEU A 195 -23.01 7.74 -3.13
N PHE A 196 -23.07 6.42 -3.03
CA PHE A 196 -22.19 5.60 -2.18
C PHE A 196 -20.71 5.93 -2.46
N ASN A 197 -20.01 6.49 -1.46
CA ASN A 197 -18.64 6.95 -1.60
C ASN A 197 -17.65 5.89 -1.10
N ALA A 198 -17.10 5.11 -2.04
CA ALA A 198 -16.10 4.08 -1.78
C ALA A 198 -14.72 4.61 -1.30
N TYR A 199 -14.54 5.94 -1.21
CA TYR A 199 -13.26 6.59 -0.90
C TYR A 199 -13.28 7.46 0.38
N GLY A 200 -14.32 7.39 1.20
CA GLY A 200 -14.22 7.73 2.62
C GLY A 200 -14.09 9.21 3.04
N LEU A 201 -14.44 10.20 2.20
CA LEU A 201 -14.54 11.61 2.63
C LEU A 201 -15.76 12.33 2.03
N LYS A 202 -16.53 13.03 2.89
CA LYS A 202 -17.58 13.98 2.47
C LYS A 202 -16.95 15.35 2.15
N PRO A 203 -17.52 16.16 1.23
CA PRO A 203 -17.01 17.50 0.90
C PRO A 203 -16.82 18.43 2.12
N ASP A 204 -17.49 18.14 3.24
CA ASP A 204 -17.49 18.96 4.45
C ASP A 204 -16.50 18.53 5.57
N SER A 205 -15.84 17.39 5.43
CA SER A 205 -15.29 16.70 6.61
C SER A 205 -13.89 17.14 7.04
N LYS A 206 -13.72 18.04 8.05
CA LYS A 206 -12.52 18.23 8.94
C LYS A 206 -11.29 17.32 8.70
N ASP A 207 -10.14 17.77 8.15
CA ASP A 207 -8.99 16.85 7.93
C ASP A 207 -8.35 16.57 9.29
N PRO A 208 -8.34 15.31 9.75
CA PRO A 208 -7.83 14.96 11.08
C PRO A 208 -6.33 15.27 11.24
N VAL A 209 -5.54 15.25 10.16
CA VAL A 209 -4.11 15.57 10.23
C VAL A 209 -3.90 17.08 10.35
N ALA A 210 -4.61 17.88 9.56
CA ALA A 210 -4.57 19.35 9.68
C ALA A 210 -5.08 19.82 11.06
N SER A 211 -6.13 19.17 11.58
CA SER A 211 -6.65 19.43 12.94
C SER A 211 -5.60 19.15 14.01
N SER A 212 -4.86 18.04 13.87
CA SER A 212 -3.80 17.66 14.82
C SER A 212 -2.61 18.63 14.79
N ILE A 213 -2.22 19.11 13.60
CA ILE A 213 -1.13 20.08 13.44
C ILE A 213 -1.53 21.45 14.00
N ALA A 214 -2.79 21.88 13.77
CA ALA A 214 -3.31 23.12 14.35
C ALA A 214 -3.31 23.09 15.89
N ALA A 215 -3.71 21.97 16.50
CA ALA A 215 -3.68 21.79 17.95
C ALA A 215 -2.25 21.82 18.53
N LEU A 216 -1.28 21.25 17.81
CA LEU A 216 0.13 21.31 18.19
C LEU A 216 0.69 22.73 18.13
N LEU A 217 0.34 23.51 17.10
CA LEU A 217 0.77 24.89 16.95
C LEU A 217 0.22 25.81 18.05
N ALA A 218 -1.07 25.66 18.38
CA ALA A 218 -1.67 26.41 19.48
C ALA A 218 -0.96 26.12 20.82
N HIS A 219 -0.58 24.85 21.06
CA HIS A 219 0.16 24.48 22.26
C HIS A 219 1.58 25.09 22.31
N ILE A 220 2.27 25.13 21.17
CA ILE A 220 3.62 25.73 21.06
C ILE A 220 3.56 27.24 21.36
N GLN A 221 2.59 27.96 20.82
CA GLN A 221 2.41 29.39 21.09
C GLN A 221 2.14 29.68 22.57
N GLU A 222 1.33 28.85 23.23
CA GLU A 222 1.07 28.97 24.67
C GLU A 222 2.34 28.69 25.50
N ARG A 223 3.22 27.79 25.05
CA ARG A 223 4.53 27.53 25.70
C ARG A 223 5.50 28.69 25.50
N ASP A 224 5.55 29.31 24.33
CA ASP A 224 6.42 30.45 24.06
C ASP A 224 6.07 31.64 24.95
N LYS A 225 4.77 31.86 25.20
CA LYS A 225 4.31 32.87 26.15
C LYS A 225 4.84 32.61 27.57
N GLN A 226 4.80 31.37 28.04
CA GLN A 226 5.34 30.99 29.35
C GLN A 226 6.86 31.19 29.44
N ILE A 227 7.59 30.90 28.35
CA ILE A 227 9.04 31.13 28.28
C ILE A 227 9.36 32.63 28.38
N CYS A 228 8.57 33.49 27.72
CA CYS A 228 8.71 34.95 27.82
C CYS A 228 8.47 35.46 29.25
N GLU A 229 7.43 34.96 29.93
CA GLU A 229 7.14 35.32 31.32
C GLU A 229 8.27 34.90 32.28
N LEU A 230 8.78 33.68 32.13
CA LEU A 230 9.93 33.18 32.89
C LEU A 230 11.18 34.01 32.64
N THR A 231 11.45 34.34 31.39
CA THR A 231 12.60 35.16 30.98
C THR A 231 12.52 36.56 31.60
N ALA A 232 11.34 37.17 31.64
CA ALA A 232 11.11 38.46 32.28
C ALA A 232 11.33 38.38 33.81
N ALA A 233 10.95 37.27 34.45
CA ALA A 233 11.23 37.05 35.87
C ALA A 233 12.73 36.89 36.14
N VAL A 234 13.47 36.15 35.30
CA VAL A 234 14.93 35.96 35.44
C VAL A 234 15.68 37.26 35.27
N LYS A 235 15.29 38.13 34.31
CA LYS A 235 15.91 39.47 34.14
C LYS A 235 15.78 40.39 35.36
N LYS A 236 14.74 40.20 36.18
CA LYS A 236 14.60 40.96 37.44
C LYS A 236 15.60 40.49 38.50
N LEU A 237 16.06 39.24 38.42
CA LEU A 237 17.01 38.64 39.36
C LEU A 237 18.46 38.83 38.91
N ASP A 238 18.71 38.75 37.60
CA ASP A 238 20.01 39.01 36.98
C ASP A 238 19.85 40.04 35.85
N PRO A 239 20.20 41.32 36.10
CA PRO A 239 20.10 42.40 35.11
C PRO A 239 20.99 42.20 33.89
N ASN A 240 22.02 41.35 33.96
CA ASN A 240 22.95 41.07 32.86
C ASN A 240 22.49 39.87 32.00
N PHE A 241 21.39 39.22 32.36
CA PHE A 241 20.87 38.07 31.61
C PHE A 241 20.30 38.49 30.25
N ASN A 242 20.95 38.06 29.19
CA ASN A 242 20.52 38.31 27.81
C ASN A 242 20.15 37.01 27.09
N PRO A 243 18.85 36.69 26.96
CA PRO A 243 18.40 35.52 26.21
C PRO A 243 18.69 35.72 24.71
N GLN A 244 19.25 34.71 24.05
CA GLN A 244 19.28 34.69 22.58
C GLN A 244 17.83 34.63 22.09
N GLY A 245 17.41 35.63 21.31
CA GLY A 245 16.04 35.75 20.82
C GLY A 245 15.71 34.62 19.86
N ILE A 246 14.83 33.72 20.27
CA ILE A 246 14.13 32.83 19.34
C ILE A 246 12.97 33.65 18.76
N LYS A 247 12.94 33.81 17.44
CA LYS A 247 11.87 34.53 16.75
C LYS A 247 10.56 33.76 16.96
N SER A 248 9.55 34.42 17.51
CA SER A 248 8.19 33.87 17.64
C SER A 248 7.66 33.52 16.26
N LEU A 249 7.08 32.33 16.10
CA LEU A 249 6.40 31.94 14.86
C LEU A 249 5.15 32.81 14.69
N CYS A 250 5.16 33.75 13.74
CA CYS A 250 3.95 34.48 13.35
C CYS A 250 3.17 33.69 12.29
N LYS A 251 1.91 34.09 12.05
CA LYS A 251 1.05 33.43 11.05
C LYS A 251 1.71 33.46 9.66
N ASP A 252 2.41 34.56 9.34
CA ASP A 252 3.16 34.73 8.10
C ASP A 252 4.37 33.79 7.99
N ASP A 253 4.92 33.30 9.12
CA ASP A 253 5.99 32.30 9.13
C ASP A 253 5.45 30.86 8.89
N LEU A 254 4.12 30.66 8.88
CA LEU A 254 3.42 29.38 8.65
C LEU A 254 2.74 29.28 7.28
N ASP A 255 2.69 30.37 6.51
CA ASP A 255 2.13 30.39 5.16
C ASP A 255 3.08 29.72 4.18
N VAL A 256 3.02 28.39 4.15
CA VAL A 256 3.62 27.56 3.10
C VAL A 256 2.69 27.44 1.88
N PHE A 257 1.50 28.06 1.92
CA PHE A 257 0.53 28.04 0.82
C PHE A 257 -0.18 29.39 0.65
N ASP A 258 0.39 30.29 -0.16
CA ASP A 258 -0.39 31.30 -0.87
C ASP A 258 -1.21 30.60 -1.97
N GLY A 259 -2.50 30.42 -1.72
CA GLY A 259 -3.45 29.85 -2.67
C GLY A 259 -4.87 29.88 -2.12
N GLU A 260 -5.54 31.03 -2.33
CA GLU A 260 -6.91 31.40 -1.96
C GLU A 260 -7.93 30.22 -1.95
N GLY A 261 -8.80 30.00 -0.97
CA GLY A 261 -9.12 30.76 0.23
C GLY A 261 -10.19 30.01 1.05
N LEU A 262 -9.98 30.02 2.37
CA LEU A 262 -10.97 29.73 3.41
C LEU A 262 -10.89 30.90 4.41
N GLU A 263 -11.65 31.98 4.15
CA GLU A 263 -12.03 32.93 5.21
C GLU A 263 -13.02 32.19 6.13
N LEU A 264 -12.62 31.74 7.33
CA LEU A 264 -12.56 32.44 8.62
C LEU A 264 -13.94 32.85 9.16
N ASP A 265 -14.29 32.30 10.33
CA ASP A 265 -14.90 33.10 11.39
C ASP A 265 -14.44 32.54 12.74
N TYR A 266 -13.55 33.28 13.39
CA TYR A 266 -13.08 33.04 14.75
C TYR A 266 -13.68 34.12 15.65
N HIS A 267 -14.46 33.70 16.64
CA HIS A 267 -14.83 34.57 17.74
C HIS A 267 -14.10 34.16 19.02
N ILE A 268 -13.28 35.14 19.44
CA ILE A 268 -12.58 35.38 20.71
C ILE A 268 -11.25 34.64 20.91
#